data_AF-A0A1J3JAJ8-F1
#
_entry.id   AF-A0A1J3JAJ8-F1
#
_cell.length_a   1.000
_cell.length_b   1.000
_cell.length_c   1.000
_cell.angle_alpha   90.00
_cell.angle_beta   90.00
_cell.angle_gamma   90.00
#
_symmetry.space_group_name_H-M   'P 1'
#
loop_
_entity.id
_entity.type
_entity.pdbx_description
1 polymer ?
#
loop_
_entity_poly.entity_id
_entity_poly.type
_entity_poly.pdbx_seq_one_letter_code
_entity_poly.pdbx_strand_id
1 'polypeptide(L)'
;MGKTNVLSKIKACNGVNRPIYVLAGLAFLISVVTLAKFNYITPLSFSDRFSNTHGSFQGDSFNNIGSQMRKTIETAIFKIHQEMDDLKALEAASSSPAPSDSGSMFRHVAFLADILSLVQSLHMDLPSFESDHPWKQQNGEHFMREEINKYIKIKPNRLGKQNFMGANGTFTSIGHACFAMKKDLEEYMDYDVGEICNDDWRLAQKLMVHGCDPLPRRRCFSRAPQLYHKPFPINESLWKLPDNRNVRWGQ
;
A
#
# COMPACT_ATOMS: atom_id res chain seq x y z
N MET A 1 -62.06 38.74 41.20
CA MET A 1 -61.86 37.36 40.74
C MET A 1 -60.38 37.17 40.48
N GLY A 2 -59.79 36.17 41.12
CA GLY A 2 -58.33 36.06 41.25
C GLY A 2 -57.61 35.42 40.08
N LYS A 3 -56.28 35.52 40.12
CA LYS A 3 -55.33 34.50 39.67
C LYS A 3 -54.02 34.75 40.41
N THR A 4 -53.71 33.84 41.33
CA THR A 4 -52.43 33.73 42.02
C THR A 4 -51.40 33.17 41.06
N ASN A 5 -50.26 33.85 40.92
CA ASN A 5 -49.04 33.25 40.36
C ASN A 5 -47.97 33.33 41.44
N VAL A 6 -47.65 32.15 41.99
CA VAL A 6 -46.60 31.94 42.98
C VAL A 6 -45.27 32.03 42.26
N LEU A 7 -44.60 33.17 42.38
CA LEU A 7 -43.21 33.33 41.93
C LEU A 7 -42.29 32.80 43.04
N SER A 8 -41.60 31.70 42.77
CA SER A 8 -40.61 31.12 43.68
C SER A 8 -39.44 32.09 43.87
N LYS A 9 -39.24 32.52 45.12
CA LYS A 9 -38.09 33.31 45.56
C LYS A 9 -36.80 32.50 45.40
N ILE A 10 -35.98 32.83 44.40
CA ILE A 10 -34.57 32.46 44.38
C ILE A 10 -33.85 33.41 45.34
N LYS A 11 -33.61 32.92 46.56
CA LYS A 11 -32.85 33.60 47.60
C LYS A 11 -31.38 33.63 47.18
N ALA A 12 -30.89 34.79 46.79
CA ALA A 12 -29.46 35.05 46.63
C ALA A 12 -28.76 34.82 47.98
N CYS A 13 -27.89 33.81 48.04
CA CYS A 13 -26.99 33.59 49.17
C CYS A 13 -25.61 34.15 48.79
N ASN A 14 -25.37 35.40 49.17
CA ASN A 14 -24.04 36.00 49.14
C ASN A 14 -23.25 35.55 50.36
N GLY A 15 -22.03 35.04 50.12
CA GLY A 15 -21.01 34.85 51.15
C GLY A 15 -20.51 33.42 51.25
N VAL A 16 -19.19 33.27 51.24
CA VAL A 16 -18.40 32.05 51.52
C VAL A 16 -18.18 31.09 50.34
N ASN A 17 -19.13 30.84 49.43
CA ASN A 17 -18.89 29.89 48.32
C ASN A 17 -18.34 30.53 47.04
N ARG A 18 -18.27 31.86 46.99
CA ARG A 18 -17.76 32.62 45.84
C ARG A 18 -16.31 32.27 45.43
N PRO A 19 -15.34 32.11 46.35
CA PRO A 19 -13.99 31.67 45.97
C PRO A 19 -13.98 30.24 45.43
N ILE A 20 -14.87 29.36 45.91
CA ILE A 20 -14.96 27.96 45.46
C ILE A 20 -15.42 27.89 44.00
N TYR A 21 -16.44 28.66 43.63
CA TYR A 21 -16.89 28.73 42.23
C TYR A 21 -15.84 29.36 41.30
N VAL A 22 -15.05 30.33 41.79
CA VAL A 22 -13.95 30.93 41.03
C VAL A 22 -12.81 29.93 40.82
N LEU A 23 -12.42 29.18 41.87
CA LEU A 23 -11.40 28.14 41.76
C LEU A 23 -11.84 26.97 40.86
N ALA A 24 -13.11 26.56 40.95
CA ALA A 24 -13.68 25.55 40.06
C ALA A 24 -13.70 26.00 38.60
N GLY A 25 -14.05 27.27 38.35
CA GLY A 25 -13.99 27.87 37.01
C GLY A 25 -12.58 27.92 36.44
N LEU A 26 -11.59 28.30 37.26
CA LEU A 26 -10.18 28.30 36.86
C LEU A 26 -9.67 26.88 36.56
N ALA A 27 -10.00 25.89 37.38
CA ALA A 27 -9.64 24.50 37.15
C ALA A 27 -10.25 23.95 35.85
N PHE A 28 -11.51 24.31 35.56
CA PHE A 28 -12.18 23.95 34.31
C PHE A 28 -11.49 24.59 33.09
N LEU A 29 -11.14 25.87 33.16
CA LEU A 29 -10.42 26.55 32.09
C LEU A 29 -9.02 25.95 31.85
N ILE A 30 -8.30 25.60 32.91
CA ILE A 30 -6.99 24.92 32.81
C ILE A 30 -7.16 23.55 32.13
N SER A 31 -8.18 22.78 32.53
CA SER A 31 -8.49 21.48 31.91
C SER A 31 -8.79 21.62 30.41
N VAL A 32 -9.63 22.59 30.03
CA VAL A 32 -9.95 22.88 28.61
C VAL A 32 -8.71 23.31 27.84
N VAL A 33 -7.84 24.16 28.40
CA VAL A 33 -6.59 24.59 27.73
C VAL A 33 -5.60 23.44 27.58
N THR A 34 -5.48 22.55 28.59
CA THR A 34 -4.61 21.36 28.48
C THR A 34 -5.12 20.36 27.45
N LEU A 35 -6.44 20.13 27.39
CA LEU A 35 -7.06 19.29 26.35
C LEU A 35 -6.94 19.92 24.97
N ALA A 36 -7.11 21.24 24.85
CA ALA A 36 -6.90 21.96 23.59
C ALA A 36 -5.44 21.87 23.13
N LYS A 37 -4.46 22.01 24.04
CA LYS A 37 -3.04 21.78 23.70
C LYS A 37 -2.75 20.33 23.35
N PHE A 38 -3.39 19.35 23.99
CA PHE A 38 -3.25 17.94 23.63
C PHE A 38 -3.86 17.65 22.25
N ASN A 39 -4.97 18.29 21.89
CA ASN A 39 -5.60 18.23 20.56
C ASN A 39 -4.89 19.07 19.48
N TYR A 40 -4.09 20.08 19.86
CA TYR A 40 -3.25 20.84 18.93
C TYR A 40 -1.86 20.22 18.71
N ILE A 41 -1.31 19.53 19.72
CA ILE A 41 0.00 18.86 19.64
C ILE A 41 -0.14 17.41 19.17
N THR A 42 -1.30 16.80 19.38
CA THR A 42 -1.69 15.56 18.69
C THR A 42 -2.61 15.97 17.55
N PRO A 43 -2.11 16.14 16.31
CA PRO A 43 -3.02 16.03 15.20
C PRO A 43 -3.52 14.59 15.27
N LEU A 44 -4.74 14.40 15.74
CA LEU A 44 -5.52 13.23 15.45
C LEU A 44 -5.85 13.33 13.95
N SER A 45 -4.82 13.23 13.10
CA SER A 45 -4.91 13.12 11.64
C SER A 45 -5.30 11.68 11.31
N PHE A 46 -6.37 11.21 11.93
CA PHE A 46 -6.95 9.88 11.75
C PHE A 46 -8.28 9.95 10.98
N SER A 47 -8.62 11.08 10.37
CA SER A 47 -9.89 11.21 9.63
C SER A 47 -9.84 11.88 8.25
N ASP A 48 -8.68 12.30 7.74
CA ASP A 48 -8.60 12.92 6.38
C ASP A 48 -7.78 12.12 5.35
N ARG A 49 -7.36 10.89 5.67
CA ARG A 49 -6.86 9.94 4.64
C ARG A 49 -7.87 8.89 4.19
N PHE A 50 -9.10 8.93 4.70
CA PHE A 50 -10.16 8.00 4.35
C PHE A 50 -11.47 8.73 4.00
N SER A 51 -11.42 9.68 3.08
CA SER A 51 -12.58 10.10 2.24
C SER A 51 -12.22 11.33 1.41
N ASN A 52 -11.32 11.17 0.42
CA ASN A 52 -11.33 12.02 -0.76
C ASN A 52 -10.85 11.21 -1.97
N THR A 53 -11.59 10.15 -2.23
CA THR A 53 -11.81 9.68 -3.60
C THR A 53 -13.30 9.47 -3.72
N HIS A 54 -14.00 10.60 -3.91
CA HIS A 54 -15.26 10.59 -4.61
C HIS A 54 -15.01 9.83 -5.91
N GLY A 55 -15.58 8.62 -6.00
CA GLY A 55 -15.48 7.77 -7.16
C GLY A 55 -16.00 8.54 -8.37
N SER A 56 -15.08 8.99 -9.22
CA SER A 56 -15.31 8.98 -10.65
C SER A 56 -14.80 7.63 -11.13
N PHE A 57 -15.74 6.71 -11.30
CA PHE A 57 -15.55 5.47 -12.05
C PHE A 57 -15.32 5.88 -13.52
N GLN A 58 -14.07 6.23 -13.86
CA GLN A 58 -13.63 6.54 -15.22
C GLN A 58 -12.32 5.81 -15.55
N GLY A 59 -12.08 4.64 -14.94
CA GLY A 59 -10.90 3.82 -15.20
C GLY A 59 -10.94 3.10 -16.54
N ASP A 60 -12.12 2.67 -16.99
CA ASP A 60 -12.21 1.81 -18.18
C ASP A 60 -12.07 2.59 -19.49
N SER A 61 -12.53 3.84 -19.54
CA SER A 61 -12.47 4.66 -20.75
C SER A 61 -11.06 5.19 -21.02
N PHE A 62 -10.33 5.61 -19.98
CA PHE A 62 -8.97 6.15 -20.13
C PHE A 62 -7.95 5.06 -20.52
N ASN A 63 -8.09 3.86 -19.97
CA ASN A 63 -7.24 2.70 -20.33
C ASN A 63 -7.42 2.28 -21.79
N ASN A 64 -8.66 2.33 -22.30
CA ASN A 64 -8.96 1.99 -23.68
C ASN A 64 -8.41 3.05 -24.64
N ILE A 65 -8.59 4.34 -24.32
CA ILE A 65 -8.07 5.49 -25.08
C ILE A 65 -6.53 5.45 -25.15
N GLY A 66 -5.84 5.22 -24.02
CA GLY A 66 -4.38 5.10 -24.00
C GLY A 66 -3.87 3.92 -24.84
N SER A 67 -4.55 2.76 -24.76
CA SER A 67 -4.20 1.58 -25.55
C SER A 67 -4.41 1.78 -27.06
N GLN A 68 -5.48 2.48 -27.44
CA GLN A 68 -5.80 2.79 -28.82
C GLN A 68 -4.85 3.83 -29.40
N MET A 69 -4.50 4.86 -28.61
CA MET A 69 -3.52 5.87 -28.98
C MET A 69 -2.14 5.25 -29.21
N ARG A 70 -1.72 4.32 -28.33
CA ARG A 70 -0.44 3.60 -28.48
C ARG A 70 -0.39 2.74 -29.75
N LYS A 71 -1.44 1.96 -30.04
CA LYS A 71 -1.55 1.19 -31.29
C LYS A 71 -1.49 2.09 -32.53
N THR A 72 -2.09 3.27 -32.45
CA THR A 72 -2.10 4.25 -33.55
C THR A 72 -0.69 4.81 -33.78
N ILE A 73 0.03 5.12 -32.69
CA ILE A 73 1.43 5.58 -32.73
C ILE A 73 2.34 4.49 -33.29
N GLU A 74 2.23 3.25 -32.83
CA GLU A 74 3.02 2.11 -33.35
C GLU A 74 2.77 1.86 -34.84
N THR A 75 1.50 1.96 -35.27
CA THR A 75 1.14 1.83 -36.68
C THR A 75 1.72 2.96 -37.53
N ALA A 76 1.72 4.19 -37.01
CA ALA A 76 2.31 5.34 -37.69
C ALA A 76 3.84 5.18 -37.84
N ILE A 77 4.53 4.76 -36.78
CA ILE A 77 5.97 4.47 -36.82
C ILE A 77 6.29 3.41 -37.88
N PHE A 78 5.52 2.31 -37.91
CA PHE A 78 5.72 1.24 -38.89
C PHE A 78 5.55 1.74 -40.32
N LYS A 79 4.49 2.52 -40.60
CA LYS A 79 4.24 3.07 -41.93
C LYS A 79 5.31 4.06 -42.40
N ILE A 80 5.85 4.87 -41.49
CA ILE A 80 6.91 5.82 -41.85
C ILE A 80 8.22 5.08 -42.17
N HIS A 81 8.56 4.03 -41.41
CA HIS A 81 9.72 3.18 -41.75
C HIS A 81 9.53 2.51 -43.11
N GLN A 82 8.33 2.01 -43.40
CA GLN A 82 8.01 1.39 -44.68
C GLN A 82 8.17 2.37 -45.86
N GLU A 83 7.65 3.59 -45.75
CA GLU A 83 7.82 4.61 -46.79
C GLU A 83 9.30 5.01 -46.98
N MET A 84 10.08 5.07 -45.90
CA MET A 84 11.52 5.31 -46.01
C MET A 84 12.26 4.18 -46.74
N ASP A 85 11.88 2.92 -46.49
CA ASP A 85 12.47 1.76 -47.14
C ASP A 85 12.05 1.65 -48.62
N ASP A 86 10.79 1.95 -48.95
CA ASP A 86 10.27 1.97 -50.32
C ASP A 86 10.93 3.07 -51.15
N LEU A 87 11.13 4.26 -50.58
CA LEU A 87 11.90 5.34 -51.20
C LEU A 87 13.35 4.90 -51.44
N LYS A 88 13.99 4.27 -50.48
CA LYS A 88 15.35 3.75 -50.63
C LYS A 88 15.46 2.65 -51.70
N ALA A 89 14.42 1.83 -51.85
CA ALA A 89 14.35 0.80 -52.90
C ALA A 89 14.13 1.40 -54.29
N LEU A 90 13.32 2.47 -54.40
CA LEU A 90 13.12 3.22 -55.65
C LEU A 90 14.41 3.92 -56.12
N GLU A 91 15.19 4.46 -55.18
CA GLU A 91 16.51 5.03 -55.46
C GLU A 91 17.49 3.95 -55.97
N ALA A 92 17.48 2.76 -55.35
CA ALA A 92 18.32 1.64 -55.77
C ALA A 92 17.93 1.07 -57.15
N ALA A 93 16.67 1.23 -57.56
CA ALA A 93 16.17 0.80 -58.87
C ALA A 93 16.43 1.83 -59.99
N SER A 94 16.58 3.13 -59.67
CA SER A 94 16.86 4.18 -60.66
C SER A 94 18.36 4.36 -60.90
N SER A 95 18.95 3.54 -61.76
CA SER A 95 20.36 3.58 -62.13
C SER A 95 20.71 4.68 -63.16
N SER A 96 20.22 5.92 -63.02
CA SER A 96 20.68 7.06 -63.84
C SER A 96 20.51 8.43 -63.16
N PRO A 97 21.54 9.30 -63.15
CA PRO A 97 21.52 10.55 -62.41
C PRO A 97 20.85 11.67 -63.22
N ALA A 98 19.59 11.97 -62.93
CA ALA A 98 18.99 13.25 -63.30
C ALA A 98 19.17 14.25 -62.13
N PRO A 99 19.79 15.44 -62.32
CA PRO A 99 20.27 16.26 -61.21
C PRO A 99 19.18 17.02 -60.44
N SER A 100 17.93 16.97 -60.88
CA SER A 100 16.85 17.81 -60.36
C SER A 100 15.88 17.11 -59.40
N ASP A 101 15.79 15.77 -59.42
CA ASP A 101 14.76 15.04 -58.66
C ASP A 101 15.30 14.30 -57.43
N SER A 102 16.57 13.90 -57.44
CA SER A 102 17.25 13.26 -56.30
C SER A 102 17.24 14.15 -55.04
N GLY A 103 17.40 15.47 -55.20
CA GLY A 103 17.36 16.42 -54.09
C GLY A 103 15.97 16.56 -53.44
N SER A 104 14.89 16.25 -54.16
CA SER A 104 13.54 16.24 -53.60
C SER A 104 13.36 15.00 -52.72
N MET A 105 13.78 13.83 -53.19
CA MET A 105 13.69 12.55 -52.48
C MET A 105 14.46 12.55 -51.15
N PHE A 106 15.71 13.04 -51.14
CA PHE A 106 16.51 13.15 -49.91
C PHE A 106 15.86 14.08 -48.87
N ARG A 107 15.18 15.16 -49.30
CA ARG A 107 14.45 16.05 -48.41
C ARG A 107 13.22 15.37 -47.81
N HIS A 108 12.54 14.52 -48.56
CA HIS A 108 11.41 13.73 -48.06
C HIS A 108 11.87 12.69 -47.03
N VAL A 109 12.97 11.98 -47.28
CA VAL A 109 13.53 11.00 -46.32
C VAL A 109 13.99 11.69 -45.03
N ALA A 110 14.65 12.85 -45.14
CA ALA A 110 15.04 13.63 -43.96
C ALA A 110 13.83 14.12 -43.15
N PHE A 111 12.77 14.58 -43.81
CA PHE A 111 11.54 15.00 -43.17
C PHE A 111 10.81 13.84 -42.46
N LEU A 112 10.78 12.65 -43.07
CA LEU A 112 10.20 11.45 -42.45
C LEU A 112 11.01 10.98 -41.22
N ALA A 113 12.34 11.09 -41.25
CA ALA A 113 13.19 10.78 -40.11
C ALA A 113 12.97 11.75 -38.93
N ASP A 114 12.78 13.04 -39.19
CA ASP A 114 12.44 14.03 -38.16
C ASP A 114 11.08 13.76 -37.53
N ILE A 115 10.07 13.41 -38.33
CA ILE A 115 8.74 13.03 -37.83
C ILE A 115 8.84 11.76 -36.97
N LEU A 116 9.59 10.74 -37.42
CA LEU A 116 9.82 9.53 -36.63
C LEU A 116 10.44 9.85 -35.27
N SER A 117 11.43 10.75 -35.24
CA SER A 117 12.06 11.18 -33.99
C SER A 117 11.05 11.83 -33.03
N LEU A 118 10.17 12.70 -33.52
CA LEU A 118 9.10 13.32 -32.74
C LEU A 118 8.07 12.31 -32.21
N VAL A 119 7.63 11.40 -33.08
CA VAL A 119 6.64 10.37 -32.72
C VAL A 119 7.21 9.37 -31.73
N GLN A 120 8.49 9.04 -31.86
CA GLN A 120 9.19 8.18 -30.92
C GLN A 120 9.39 8.86 -29.56
N SER A 121 9.62 10.17 -29.52
CA SER A 121 9.60 10.95 -28.27
C SER A 121 8.25 10.84 -27.56
N LEU A 122 7.15 10.98 -28.31
CA LEU A 122 5.79 10.83 -27.77
C LEU A 122 5.47 9.39 -27.32
N HIS A 123 6.05 8.38 -27.98
CA HIS A 123 5.93 6.98 -27.55
C HIS A 123 6.65 6.71 -26.24
N MET A 124 7.81 7.35 -26.02
CA MET A 124 8.62 7.21 -24.79
C MET A 124 7.99 7.94 -23.59
N ASP A 125 7.29 9.05 -23.82
CA ASP A 125 6.58 9.81 -22.79
C ASP A 125 5.21 9.23 -22.45
N LEU A 126 4.71 8.27 -23.24
CA LEU A 126 3.46 7.59 -22.93
C LEU A 126 3.72 6.55 -21.83
N PRO A 127 3.13 6.70 -20.62
CA PRO A 127 3.33 5.72 -19.57
C PRO A 127 2.84 4.36 -20.07
N SER A 128 3.74 3.38 -20.08
CA SER A 128 3.43 1.98 -20.34
C SER A 128 2.53 1.46 -19.24
N PHE A 129 1.23 1.76 -19.31
CA PHE A 129 0.20 0.98 -18.64
C PHE A 129 -0.04 -0.29 -19.46
N GLU A 130 1.00 -1.11 -19.56
CA GLU A 130 0.80 -2.56 -19.54
C GLU A 130 -0.07 -2.83 -18.30
N SER A 131 -0.97 -3.81 -18.35
CA SER A 131 -1.84 -4.19 -17.24
C SER A 131 -1.03 -4.66 -16.03
N ASP A 132 -0.37 -3.70 -15.40
CA ASP A 132 0.41 -3.79 -14.20
C ASP A 132 -0.60 -3.59 -13.10
N HIS A 133 -0.99 -4.72 -12.51
CA HIS A 133 -1.44 -4.69 -11.14
C HIS A 133 -0.49 -3.78 -10.34
N PRO A 134 -0.97 -3.00 -9.35
CA PRO A 134 -0.24 -1.94 -8.64
C PRO A 134 1.15 -2.25 -8.02
N TRP A 135 1.72 -3.42 -8.28
CA TRP A 135 2.87 -4.04 -7.65
C TRP A 135 4.18 -3.93 -8.42
N LYS A 136 4.20 -3.48 -9.69
CA LYS A 136 5.50 -3.25 -10.38
C LYS A 136 6.29 -2.07 -9.81
N GLN A 137 5.67 -1.20 -8.99
CA GLN A 137 6.34 -0.10 -8.28
C GLN A 137 6.87 -0.50 -6.88
N GLN A 138 7.19 -1.78 -6.66
CA GLN A 138 7.98 -2.23 -5.49
C GLN A 138 9.32 -2.88 -5.87
N ASN A 139 9.81 -2.64 -7.09
CA ASN A 139 11.09 -3.18 -7.55
C ASN A 139 12.33 -2.62 -6.82
N GLY A 140 12.17 -1.73 -5.83
CA GLY A 140 13.27 -1.06 -5.11
C GLY A 140 13.44 -1.46 -3.64
N GLU A 141 12.48 -2.12 -3.00
CA GLU A 141 12.56 -2.45 -1.57
C GLU A 141 12.74 -3.95 -1.34
N HIS A 142 13.87 -4.47 -1.81
CA HIS A 142 14.27 -5.84 -1.44
C HIS A 142 14.53 -5.89 0.07
N PHE A 143 13.98 -6.89 0.74
CA PHE A 143 14.32 -7.17 2.14
C PHE A 143 15.69 -7.83 2.20
N MET A 144 16.40 -7.66 3.31
CA MET A 144 17.70 -8.32 3.50
C MET A 144 17.57 -9.82 3.74
N ARG A 145 16.43 -10.28 4.29
CA ARG A 145 16.18 -11.69 4.61
C ARG A 145 15.49 -12.40 3.44
N GLU A 146 15.98 -13.57 3.05
CA GLU A 146 15.43 -14.34 1.91
C GLU A 146 14.04 -14.89 2.19
N GLU A 147 13.76 -15.30 3.44
CA GLU A 147 12.48 -15.89 3.81
C GLU A 147 11.32 -14.90 3.65
N ILE A 148 11.51 -13.61 3.97
CA ILE A 148 10.47 -12.59 3.77
C ILE A 148 10.32 -12.25 2.28
N ASN A 149 11.40 -12.19 1.51
CA ASN A 149 11.32 -12.01 0.05
C ASN A 149 10.56 -13.18 -0.60
N LYS A 150 10.83 -14.40 -0.16
CA LYS A 150 10.12 -15.60 -0.58
C LYS A 150 8.67 -15.59 -0.12
N TYR A 151 8.38 -15.03 1.06
CA TYR A 151 7.01 -14.86 1.52
C TYR A 151 6.27 -13.92 0.57
N ILE A 152 6.74 -12.69 0.39
CA ILE A 152 6.05 -11.59 -0.34
C ILE A 152 5.92 -11.87 -1.84
N LYS A 153 6.82 -12.68 -2.42
CA LYS A 153 6.76 -13.03 -3.85
C LYS A 153 5.42 -13.67 -4.23
N ILE A 154 4.77 -13.10 -5.24
CA ILE A 154 3.54 -13.59 -5.86
C ILE A 154 3.67 -15.09 -6.18
N LYS A 155 2.68 -15.88 -5.76
CA LYS A 155 2.66 -17.32 -6.00
C LYS A 155 1.83 -17.63 -7.24
N PRO A 156 2.33 -18.44 -8.18
CA PRO A 156 1.54 -18.84 -9.33
C PRO A 156 0.38 -19.74 -8.88
N ASN A 157 -0.72 -19.67 -9.62
CA ASN A 157 -1.88 -20.52 -9.35
C ASN A 157 -1.56 -22.01 -9.64
N ARG A 158 -2.09 -22.93 -8.82
CA ARG A 158 -1.78 -24.38 -8.88
C ARG A 158 -2.00 -25.03 -10.26
N LEU A 159 -2.85 -24.44 -11.11
CA LEU A 159 -3.18 -24.95 -12.44
C LEU A 159 -2.75 -24.01 -13.59
N GLY A 160 -2.00 -22.95 -13.30
CA GLY A 160 -1.63 -21.92 -14.29
C GLY A 160 -2.81 -21.12 -14.88
N LYS A 161 -4.04 -21.44 -14.45
CA LYS A 161 -5.27 -20.71 -14.78
C LYS A 161 -5.44 -19.52 -13.86
N GLN A 162 -6.19 -18.51 -14.31
CA GLN A 162 -6.61 -17.39 -13.47
C GLN A 162 -7.41 -17.89 -12.27
N ASN A 163 -7.25 -17.22 -11.13
CA ASN A 163 -8.03 -17.50 -9.93
C ASN A 163 -9.46 -16.93 -10.09
N PHE A 164 -10.33 -17.13 -9.08
CA PHE A 164 -11.70 -16.63 -9.11
C PHE A 164 -11.80 -15.10 -9.21
N MET A 165 -10.71 -14.37 -8.95
CA MET A 165 -10.60 -12.92 -9.08
C MET A 165 -10.01 -12.49 -10.45
N GLY A 166 -9.77 -13.42 -11.38
CA GLY A 166 -9.16 -13.12 -12.67
C GLY A 166 -7.64 -12.88 -12.63
N ALA A 167 -6.97 -13.08 -11.49
CA ALA A 167 -5.53 -12.85 -11.35
C ALA A 167 -4.71 -14.11 -11.67
N ASN A 168 -3.55 -13.91 -12.29
CA ASN A 168 -2.61 -14.98 -12.71
C ASN A 168 -1.83 -15.61 -11.54
N GLY A 169 -1.99 -15.11 -10.32
CA GLY A 169 -1.34 -15.61 -9.13
C GLY A 169 -2.06 -15.18 -7.85
N THR A 170 -1.62 -15.72 -6.73
CA THR A 170 -2.06 -15.30 -5.39
C THR A 170 -1.04 -14.34 -4.78
N PHE A 171 -1.57 -13.22 -4.30
CA PHE A 171 -0.83 -12.26 -3.50
C PHE A 171 -0.72 -12.77 -2.07
N THR A 172 0.26 -12.25 -1.36
CA THR A 172 0.47 -12.60 0.04
C THR A 172 -0.50 -11.83 0.92
N SER A 173 -0.79 -12.43 2.07
CA SER A 173 -1.76 -11.88 3.00
C SER A 173 -1.20 -10.76 3.87
N ILE A 174 0.07 -10.37 3.73
CA ILE A 174 0.65 -9.34 4.59
C ILE A 174 0.01 -7.97 4.29
N GLY A 175 -0.32 -7.23 5.36
CA GLY A 175 -0.85 -5.88 5.21
C GLY A 175 0.15 -4.95 4.52
N HIS A 176 -0.33 -4.09 3.62
CA HIS A 176 0.53 -3.17 2.87
C HIS A 176 1.18 -2.11 3.76
N ALA A 177 0.54 -1.79 4.89
CA ALA A 177 1.11 -0.91 5.90
C ALA A 177 2.43 -1.46 6.48
N CYS A 178 2.64 -2.78 6.41
CA CYS A 178 3.81 -3.43 6.99
C CYS A 178 5.13 -3.03 6.33
N PHE A 179 5.11 -2.58 5.08
CA PHE A 179 6.31 -2.08 4.41
C PHE A 179 6.92 -0.85 5.12
N ALA A 180 6.09 -0.05 5.80
CA ALA A 180 6.59 1.06 6.64
C ALA A 180 7.37 0.57 7.88
N MET A 181 7.16 -0.68 8.28
CA MET A 181 7.78 -1.35 9.44
C MET A 181 8.91 -2.30 9.01
N LYS A 182 9.54 -2.05 7.85
CA LYS A 182 10.54 -2.94 7.24
C LYS A 182 11.59 -3.47 8.22
N LYS A 183 12.22 -2.59 9.00
CA LYS A 183 13.30 -2.96 9.93
C LYS A 183 12.82 -3.96 11.00
N ASP A 184 11.69 -3.66 11.63
CA ASP A 184 11.09 -4.50 12.67
C ASP A 184 10.63 -5.85 12.07
N LEU A 185 10.14 -5.83 10.83
CA LEU A 185 9.76 -7.04 10.11
C LEU A 185 10.97 -7.91 9.74
N GLU A 186 12.10 -7.29 9.36
CA GLU A 186 13.36 -8.00 9.11
C GLU A 186 13.90 -8.64 10.38
N GLU A 187 13.85 -7.94 11.52
CA GLU A 187 14.19 -8.47 12.83
C GLU A 187 13.26 -9.64 13.22
N TYR A 188 11.95 -9.48 13.00
CA TYR A 188 10.99 -10.56 13.23
C TYR A 188 11.21 -11.73 12.26
N MET A 189 11.76 -11.53 11.07
CA MET A 189 12.04 -12.63 10.14
C MET A 189 13.47 -13.16 10.26
N ASP A 190 14.18 -12.78 11.33
CA ASP A 190 15.51 -13.26 11.64
C ASP A 190 15.46 -14.59 12.41
N TYR A 191 15.28 -15.67 11.67
CA TYR A 191 15.31 -17.03 12.21
C TYR A 191 15.89 -18.01 11.20
N ASP A 192 16.49 -19.07 11.70
CA ASP A 192 16.94 -20.20 10.89
C ASP A 192 15.83 -21.24 10.74
N VAL A 193 15.69 -21.79 9.54
CA VAL A 193 14.66 -22.79 9.23
C VAL A 193 14.97 -24.09 9.98
N GLY A 194 14.02 -24.57 10.77
CA GLY A 194 14.19 -25.78 11.58
C GLY A 194 14.88 -25.56 12.93
N GLU A 195 15.30 -24.34 13.24
CA GLU A 195 15.79 -23.99 14.58
C GLU A 195 14.65 -23.58 15.52
N ILE A 196 14.97 -23.28 16.77
CA ILE A 196 14.01 -22.74 17.75
C ILE A 196 13.74 -21.27 17.43
N CYS A 197 12.45 -20.88 17.34
CA CYS A 197 12.07 -19.48 17.17
C CYS A 197 12.48 -18.63 18.39
N ASN A 198 12.88 -17.39 18.13
CA ASN A 198 13.01 -16.37 19.16
C ASN A 198 11.67 -16.07 19.83
N ASP A 199 11.70 -15.74 21.12
CA ASP A 199 10.51 -15.43 21.93
C ASP A 199 10.22 -13.93 21.94
N ASP A 200 9.86 -13.40 20.79
CA ASP A 200 9.73 -11.96 20.51
C ASP A 200 8.27 -11.54 20.31
N TRP A 201 7.40 -11.99 21.22
CA TRP A 201 5.97 -11.69 21.19
C TRP A 201 5.65 -10.19 21.20
N ARG A 202 6.49 -9.36 21.86
CA ARG A 202 6.34 -7.89 21.87
C ARG A 202 6.58 -7.28 20.50
N LEU A 203 7.58 -7.78 19.77
CA LEU A 203 7.87 -7.35 18.39
C LEU A 203 6.74 -7.77 17.46
N ALA A 204 6.26 -9.00 17.61
CA ALA A 204 5.09 -9.50 16.88
C ALA A 204 3.86 -8.61 17.10
N GLN A 205 3.53 -8.30 18.36
CA GLN A 205 2.40 -7.44 18.69
C GLN A 205 2.56 -6.03 18.12
N LYS A 206 3.76 -5.44 18.22
CA LYS A 206 4.07 -4.13 17.63
C LYS A 206 3.77 -4.14 16.13
N LEU A 207 4.28 -5.13 15.39
CA LEU A 207 4.02 -5.27 13.97
C LEU A 207 2.52 -5.39 13.65
N MET A 208 1.78 -6.22 14.39
CA MET A 208 0.33 -6.38 14.18
C MET A 208 -0.44 -5.07 14.38
N VAL A 209 -0.17 -4.34 15.46
CA VAL A 209 -0.82 -3.05 15.75
C VAL A 209 -0.52 -2.00 14.66
N HIS A 210 0.66 -2.09 14.03
CA HIS A 210 1.05 -1.23 12.91
C HIS A 210 0.60 -1.74 11.53
N GLY A 211 -0.30 -2.74 11.47
CA GLY A 211 -0.92 -3.17 10.22
C GLY A 211 -0.16 -4.27 9.46
N CYS A 212 0.74 -5.01 10.14
CA CYS A 212 1.35 -6.24 9.61
C CYS A 212 0.51 -7.50 9.87
N ASP A 213 -0.79 -7.37 10.14
CA ASP A 213 -1.69 -8.49 10.38
C ASP A 213 -2.34 -8.96 9.07
N PRO A 214 -2.27 -10.25 8.69
CA PRO A 214 -1.55 -11.35 9.34
C PRO A 214 -0.03 -11.31 9.20
N LEU A 215 0.66 -11.66 10.29
CA LEU A 215 2.11 -11.79 10.32
C LEU A 215 2.58 -12.96 9.44
N PRO A 216 3.76 -12.84 8.79
CA PRO A 216 4.38 -13.96 8.10
C PRO A 216 4.63 -15.13 9.05
N ARG A 217 4.20 -16.32 8.61
CA ARG A 217 4.42 -17.55 9.36
C ARG A 217 5.89 -17.97 9.25
N ARG A 218 6.57 -18.05 10.39
CA ARG A 218 7.94 -18.56 10.48
C ARG A 218 8.01 -20.08 10.33
N ARG A 219 9.12 -20.57 9.78
CA ARG A 219 9.44 -22.00 9.62
C ARG A 219 10.43 -22.52 10.68
N CYS A 220 10.30 -22.01 11.91
CA CYS A 220 11.05 -22.45 13.08
C CYS A 220 10.12 -23.18 14.06
N PHE A 221 10.69 -23.92 15.00
CA PHE A 221 9.94 -24.63 16.04
C PHE A 221 9.68 -23.71 17.23
N SER A 222 8.46 -23.77 17.77
CA SER A 222 8.16 -23.10 19.03
C SER A 222 8.92 -23.78 20.17
N ARG A 223 9.41 -22.97 21.12
CA ARG A 223 10.13 -23.49 22.28
C ARG A 223 9.18 -24.26 23.20
N ALA A 224 9.44 -25.55 23.36
CA ALA A 224 8.70 -26.41 24.30
C ALA A 224 9.09 -26.10 25.76
N PRO A 225 8.22 -26.41 26.74
CA PRO A 225 8.59 -26.37 28.16
C PRO A 225 9.74 -27.36 28.43
N GLN A 226 10.64 -27.02 29.36
CA GLN A 226 11.81 -27.86 29.70
C GLN A 226 11.41 -29.22 30.28
N LEU A 227 10.28 -29.26 30.97
CA LEU A 227 9.74 -30.46 31.58
C LEU A 227 8.40 -30.76 30.93
N TYR A 228 8.18 -32.04 30.61
CA TYR A 228 6.91 -32.53 30.14
C TYR A 228 6.27 -33.41 31.21
N HIS A 229 5.16 -32.94 31.78
CA HIS A 229 4.23 -33.81 32.51
C HIS A 229 3.05 -34.18 31.62
N LYS A 230 2.53 -35.39 31.78
CA LYS A 230 1.31 -35.80 31.09
C LYS A 230 0.16 -34.85 31.46
N PRO A 231 -0.54 -34.25 30.48
CA PRO A 231 -1.67 -33.37 30.77
C PRO A 231 -2.83 -34.13 31.42
N PHE A 232 -3.70 -33.39 32.09
CA PHE A 232 -4.91 -33.97 32.70
C PHE A 232 -5.77 -34.68 31.64
N PRO A 233 -6.46 -35.77 32.01
CA PRO A 233 -7.43 -36.41 31.13
C PRO A 233 -8.54 -35.42 30.74
N ILE A 234 -9.18 -35.66 29.59
CA ILE A 234 -10.08 -34.68 28.95
C ILE A 234 -11.22 -34.17 29.85
N ASN A 235 -11.71 -35.00 30.75
CA ASN A 235 -12.79 -34.63 31.68
C ASN A 235 -12.34 -33.58 32.71
N GLU A 236 -11.05 -33.58 33.07
CA GLU A 236 -10.47 -32.67 34.06
C GLU A 236 -9.81 -31.45 33.42
N SER A 237 -9.20 -31.62 32.23
CA SER A 237 -8.44 -30.55 31.57
C SER A 237 -9.30 -29.35 31.15
N LEU A 238 -10.60 -29.55 30.92
CA LEU A 238 -11.54 -28.47 30.58
C LEU A 238 -11.77 -27.49 31.72
N TRP A 239 -11.60 -27.94 32.97
CA TRP A 239 -11.96 -27.17 34.16
C TRP A 239 -10.76 -26.87 35.07
N LYS A 240 -9.60 -27.43 34.77
CA LYS A 240 -8.40 -27.31 35.59
C LYS A 240 -7.27 -26.66 34.80
N LEU A 241 -6.76 -25.56 35.35
CA LEU A 241 -5.60 -24.88 34.78
C LEU A 241 -4.39 -25.84 34.80
N PRO A 242 -3.69 -26.02 33.68
CA PRO A 242 -2.46 -26.82 33.65
C PRO A 242 -1.40 -26.19 34.57
N ASP A 243 -0.54 -27.06 35.09
CA ASP A 243 0.60 -26.63 35.91
C ASP A 243 1.55 -25.75 35.07
N ASN A 244 2.14 -24.72 35.69
CA ASN A 244 3.15 -23.85 35.09
C ASN A 244 4.38 -24.64 34.60
N ARG A 245 4.61 -25.86 35.08
CA ARG A 245 5.65 -26.75 34.55
C ARG A 245 5.43 -27.14 33.09
N ASN A 246 4.18 -27.27 32.68
CA ASN A 246 3.80 -27.65 31.31
C ASN A 246 3.53 -26.47 30.39
N VAL A 247 3.44 -25.25 30.94
CA VAL A 247 3.11 -24.04 30.19
C VAL A 247 4.30 -23.08 30.25
N ARG A 248 4.85 -22.78 29.08
CA ARG A 248 5.88 -21.74 28.97
C ARG A 248 5.20 -20.41 28.67
N TRP A 249 5.17 -19.53 29.67
CA TRP A 249 4.81 -18.13 29.49
C TRP A 249 6.00 -17.38 28.86
N GLY A 250 5.72 -16.41 27.98
CA GLY A 250 6.77 -15.58 27.37
C GLY A 250 7.56 -14.81 28.44
N GLN A 251 8.85 -14.59 28.21
CA GLN A 251 9.72 -13.80 29.11
C GLN A 251 9.59 -12.28 28.88
#